data_AF-A0A0Q1ETW3-F1
#
_entry.id   AF-A0A0Q1ETW3-F1
#
_cell.length_a   1.000
_cell.length_b   1.000
_cell.length_c   1.000
_cell.angle_alpha   90.00
_cell.angle_beta   90.00
_cell.angle_gamma   90.00
#
_symmetry.space_group_name_H-M   'P 1'
#
loop_
_entity.id
_entity.type
_entity.pdbx_description
1 polymer ?
#
loop_
_entity_poly.entity_id
_entity_poly.type
_entity_poly.pdbx_seq_one_letter_code
_entity_poly.pdbx_strand_id
1 'polypeptide(L)'
;MNALKEDLAKQTNRERLAGTLADVIKGADVFIGVSAAGALTPAMVRTMNRGAIVFALANPVPEIMPDEAKTAGAAIVATGRSDLPNQVNNVLAFPGVFRGALDVRAREIMDIGRLENRLIRSRRSARLLKRSLTRCRCR
;
A
#
# COMPACT_ATOMS: atom_id res chain seq x y z
N MET A 1 -19.22 8.59 -5.38
CA MET A 1 -18.41 7.45 -4.92
C MET A 1 -18.65 6.28 -5.87
N ASN A 2 -17.73 5.35 -6.06
CA ASN A 2 -18.01 4.12 -6.82
C ASN A 2 -18.12 2.93 -5.85
N ALA A 3 -18.68 1.81 -6.32
CA ALA A 3 -18.96 0.64 -5.48
C ALA A 3 -17.73 0.11 -4.70
N LEU A 4 -16.55 0.13 -5.33
CA LEU A 4 -15.30 -0.30 -4.67
C LEU A 4 -14.92 0.62 -3.51
N LYS A 5 -15.02 1.93 -3.69
CA LYS A 5 -14.73 2.91 -2.63
C LYS A 5 -15.76 2.83 -1.50
N GLU A 6 -17.01 2.52 -1.79
CA GLU A 6 -18.05 2.32 -0.78
C GLU A 6 -17.78 1.08 0.09
N ASP A 7 -17.34 -0.02 -0.52
CA ASP A 7 -16.98 -1.22 0.23
C ASP A 7 -15.74 -0.98 1.11
N LEU A 8 -14.72 -0.32 0.57
CA LEU A 8 -13.51 0.02 1.32
C LEU A 8 -13.81 0.98 2.49
N ALA A 9 -14.72 1.93 2.31
CA ALA A 9 -15.12 2.88 3.35
C ALA A 9 -15.80 2.19 4.54
N LYS A 10 -16.42 1.02 4.36
CA LYS A 10 -16.99 0.22 5.47
C LYS A 10 -15.92 -0.47 6.31
N GLN A 11 -14.73 -0.70 5.75
CA GLN A 11 -13.64 -1.45 6.38
C GLN A 11 -12.54 -0.56 6.94
N THR A 12 -12.43 0.67 6.45
CA THR A 12 -11.42 1.67 6.81
C THR A 12 -12.01 2.79 7.66
N ASN A 13 -11.18 3.71 8.17
CA ASN A 13 -11.61 4.89 8.94
C ASN A 13 -12.58 4.58 10.10
N ARG A 14 -12.18 3.69 11.01
CA ARG A 14 -13.03 3.23 12.13
C ARG A 14 -13.48 4.36 13.05
N GLU A 15 -12.65 5.38 13.20
CA GLU A 15 -12.91 6.58 13.99
C GLU A 15 -13.80 7.60 13.26
N ARG A 16 -14.17 7.31 12.00
CA ARG A 16 -15.03 8.16 11.16
C ARG A 16 -14.54 9.60 11.07
N LEU A 17 -13.22 9.76 10.97
CA LEU A 17 -12.59 11.05 10.72
C LEU A 17 -13.15 11.65 9.43
N ALA A 18 -13.48 12.94 9.49
CA ALA A 18 -14.02 13.70 8.37
C ALA A 18 -13.38 15.10 8.38
N GLY A 19 -13.33 15.73 7.20
CA GLY A 19 -12.72 17.03 7.02
C GLY A 19 -11.73 17.06 5.87
N THR A 20 -10.86 18.05 5.89
CA THR A 20 -9.81 18.21 4.88
C THR A 20 -8.63 17.28 5.16
N LEU A 21 -7.71 17.15 4.20
CA LEU A 21 -6.44 16.44 4.43
C LEU A 21 -5.68 17.00 5.63
N ALA A 22 -5.69 18.32 5.80
CA ALA A 22 -5.04 18.99 6.92
C ALA A 22 -5.61 18.58 8.29
N ASP A 23 -6.89 18.21 8.33
CA ASP A 23 -7.56 17.79 9.56
C ASP A 23 -7.21 16.35 9.92
N VAL A 24 -7.28 15.45 8.93
CA VAL A 24 -7.14 14.00 9.15
C VAL A 24 -5.70 13.52 9.24
N ILE A 25 -4.72 14.30 8.78
CA ILE A 25 -3.30 13.93 8.80
C ILE A 25 -2.62 14.22 10.16
N LYS A 26 -3.28 14.99 11.03
CA LYS A 26 -2.74 15.32 12.36
C LYS A 26 -2.55 14.03 13.17
N GLY A 27 -1.35 13.84 13.68
CA GLY A 27 -0.98 12.63 14.43
C GLY A 27 -0.93 11.35 13.59
N ALA A 28 -0.87 11.44 12.26
CA ALA A 28 -0.65 10.28 11.41
C ALA A 28 0.81 9.85 11.45
N ASP A 29 1.08 8.54 11.45
CA ASP A 29 2.43 7.99 11.36
C ASP A 29 2.92 7.86 9.92
N VAL A 30 1.99 7.61 8.99
CA VAL A 30 2.31 7.35 7.58
C VAL A 30 1.36 8.11 6.67
N PHE A 31 1.92 8.81 5.70
CA PHE A 31 1.20 9.38 4.57
C PHE A 31 1.55 8.62 3.29
N ILE A 32 0.55 8.19 2.53
CA ILE A 32 0.72 7.59 1.21
C ILE A 32 -0.11 8.39 0.20
N GLY A 33 0.57 9.21 -0.58
CA GLY A 33 0.04 9.98 -1.69
C GLY A 33 0.20 9.24 -3.01
N VAL A 34 -0.89 9.12 -3.75
CA VAL A 34 -0.97 8.62 -5.12
C VAL A 34 -1.91 9.49 -5.96
N SER A 35 -1.96 10.79 -5.64
CA SER A 35 -3.01 11.70 -6.11
C SER A 35 -2.46 12.81 -7.02
N ALA A 36 -2.23 13.99 -6.45
CA ALA A 36 -1.95 15.21 -7.19
C ALA A 36 -0.73 15.95 -6.63
N ALA A 37 -0.03 16.66 -7.51
CA ALA A 37 1.12 17.48 -7.16
C ALA A 37 0.77 18.53 -6.08
N GLY A 38 1.66 18.71 -5.10
CA GLY A 38 1.51 19.74 -4.06
C GLY A 38 0.36 19.52 -3.08
N ALA A 39 -0.26 18.33 -3.06
CA ALA A 39 -1.37 18.03 -2.16
C ALA A 39 -0.96 18.02 -0.67
N LEU A 40 0.31 17.75 -0.37
CA LEU A 40 0.83 17.71 0.99
C LEU A 40 1.75 18.91 1.24
N THR A 41 1.48 19.68 2.30
CA THR A 41 2.29 20.86 2.62
C THR A 41 3.24 20.61 3.79
N PRO A 42 4.34 21.38 3.92
CA PRO A 42 5.23 21.31 5.08
C PRO A 42 4.50 21.52 6.41
N ALA A 43 3.47 22.38 6.44
CA ALA A 43 2.67 22.61 7.63
C ALA A 43 1.90 21.36 8.06
N MET A 44 1.37 20.58 7.11
CA MET A 44 0.72 19.31 7.38
C MET A 44 1.71 18.24 7.88
N VAL A 45 2.90 18.17 7.30
CA VAL A 45 3.92 17.21 7.75
C VAL A 45 4.35 17.49 9.19
N ARG A 46 4.43 18.77 9.60
CA ARG A 46 4.73 19.15 11.00
C ARG A 46 3.66 18.70 12.01
N THR A 47 2.43 18.44 11.57
CA THR A 47 1.35 17.96 12.46
C THR A 47 1.29 16.44 12.57
N MET A 48 2.09 15.71 11.78
CA MET A 48 2.21 14.25 11.86
C MET A 48 3.01 13.83 13.10
N ASN A 49 2.95 12.54 13.44
CA ASN A 49 3.71 12.00 14.57
C ASN A 49 5.22 12.06 14.33
N ARG A 50 5.99 12.07 15.43
CA ARG A 50 7.45 11.95 15.35
C ARG A 50 7.82 10.62 14.68
N GLY A 51 8.73 10.67 13.72
CA GLY A 51 9.08 9.49 12.93
C GLY A 51 8.20 9.28 11.70
N ALA A 52 7.42 10.29 11.31
CA ALA A 52 6.53 10.23 10.16
C ALA A 52 7.21 9.70 8.89
N ILE A 53 6.49 8.84 8.18
CA ILE A 53 6.88 8.25 6.89
C ILE A 53 6.00 8.85 5.80
N VAL A 54 6.62 9.42 4.76
CA VAL A 54 5.92 10.11 3.67
C VAL A 54 6.23 9.42 2.35
N PHE A 55 5.21 8.85 1.71
CA PHE A 55 5.29 8.29 0.36
C PHE A 55 4.56 9.26 -0.58
N ALA A 56 5.31 10.08 -1.31
CA ALA A 56 4.77 11.06 -2.25
C ALA A 56 4.96 10.55 -3.69
N LEU A 57 4.03 9.72 -4.15
CA LEU A 57 4.19 8.90 -5.36
C LEU A 57 3.52 9.50 -6.61
N ALA A 58 2.91 10.69 -6.52
CA ALA A 58 2.41 11.40 -7.70
C ALA A 58 3.55 11.67 -8.70
N ASN A 59 3.23 11.55 -9.99
CA ASN A 59 4.13 11.82 -11.09
C ASN A 59 3.48 12.81 -12.08
N PRO A 60 4.27 13.69 -12.74
CA PRO A 60 5.72 13.85 -12.60
C PRO A 60 6.16 14.69 -11.39
N VAL A 61 5.23 15.44 -10.78
CA VAL A 61 5.50 16.26 -9.59
C VAL A 61 4.85 15.57 -8.37
N PRO A 62 5.62 15.29 -7.30
CA PRO A 62 5.11 14.59 -6.12
C PRO A 62 4.14 15.47 -5.30
N GLU A 63 3.42 14.86 -4.37
CA GLU A 63 2.55 15.56 -3.42
C GLU A 63 3.32 16.58 -2.56
N ILE A 64 4.58 16.30 -2.26
CA ILE A 64 5.55 17.19 -1.60
C ILE A 64 6.96 16.81 -2.06
N MET A 65 7.88 17.78 -2.17
CA MET A 65 9.27 17.48 -2.47
C MET A 65 9.98 16.84 -1.26
N PRO A 66 10.92 15.89 -1.45
CA PRO A 66 11.59 15.22 -0.34
C PRO A 66 12.29 16.15 0.63
N ASP A 67 12.95 17.19 0.14
CA ASP A 67 13.68 18.14 0.98
C ASP A 67 12.73 18.96 1.87
N GLU A 68 11.58 19.36 1.33
CA GLU A 68 10.53 20.05 2.07
C GLU A 68 9.93 19.16 3.16
N ALA A 69 9.63 17.91 2.82
CA ALA A 69 9.10 16.94 3.77
C ALA A 69 10.09 16.63 4.90
N LYS A 70 11.38 16.43 4.58
CA LYS A 70 12.43 16.22 5.59
C LYS A 70 12.61 17.45 6.48
N THR A 71 12.64 18.64 5.90
CA THR A 71 12.73 19.90 6.65
C THR A 71 11.51 20.13 7.54
N ALA A 72 10.35 19.56 7.17
CA ALA A 72 9.14 19.60 7.96
C ALA A 72 9.09 18.54 9.08
N GLY A 73 10.04 17.60 9.14
CA GLY A 73 10.15 16.61 10.22
C GLY A 73 9.84 15.17 9.82
N ALA A 74 9.63 14.86 8.53
CA ALA A 74 9.50 13.49 8.06
C ALA A 74 10.83 12.73 8.24
N ALA A 75 10.76 11.54 8.83
CA ALA A 75 11.93 10.70 9.04
C ALA A 75 12.33 9.94 7.77
N ILE A 76 11.33 9.47 7.01
CA ILE A 76 11.53 8.74 5.76
C ILE A 76 10.65 9.39 4.69
N VAL A 77 11.24 9.62 3.52
CA VAL A 77 10.51 10.10 2.35
C VAL A 77 10.83 9.20 1.16
N ALA A 78 9.79 8.78 0.44
CA ALA A 78 9.88 7.98 -0.78
C ALA A 78 9.05 8.64 -1.89
N THR A 79 9.51 8.50 -3.15
CA THR A 79 8.85 9.12 -4.31
C THR A 79 8.73 8.17 -5.49
N GLY A 80 7.93 8.51 -6.49
CA GLY A 80 7.89 7.77 -7.76
C GLY A 80 9.06 8.08 -8.72
N ARG A 81 9.84 9.13 -8.42
CA ARG A 81 10.86 9.69 -9.29
C ARG A 81 12.21 8.99 -9.14
N SER A 82 12.86 8.70 -10.26
CA SER A 82 14.17 8.02 -10.29
C SER A 82 15.34 8.94 -9.98
N ASP A 83 15.16 10.25 -10.15
CA ASP A 83 16.16 11.27 -9.85
C ASP A 83 16.20 11.66 -8.36
N LEU A 84 15.29 11.11 -7.55
CA LEU A 84 15.16 11.36 -6.11
C LEU A 84 15.46 10.08 -5.31
N PRO A 85 15.89 10.20 -4.03
CA PRO A 85 16.15 9.03 -3.18
C PRO A 85 14.86 8.24 -2.90
N ASN A 86 15.03 6.95 -2.56
CA ASN A 86 13.96 6.02 -2.20
C ASN A 86 12.85 5.96 -3.26
N GLN A 87 13.23 5.68 -4.51
CA GLN A 87 12.28 5.50 -5.59
C GLN A 87 11.43 4.25 -5.35
N VAL A 88 10.10 4.43 -5.37
CA VAL A 88 9.12 3.35 -5.48
C VAL A 88 8.80 3.14 -6.96
N ASN A 89 9.21 2.00 -7.50
CA ASN A 89 9.08 1.71 -8.92
C ASN A 89 8.45 0.33 -9.16
N ASN A 90 7.45 0.28 -10.03
CA ASN A 90 6.77 -0.95 -10.42
C ASN A 90 7.68 -1.94 -11.17
N VAL A 91 8.77 -1.47 -11.78
CA VAL A 91 9.80 -2.31 -12.42
C VAL A 91 10.45 -3.27 -11.43
N LEU A 92 10.41 -2.97 -10.13
CA LEU A 92 10.90 -3.88 -9.09
C LEU A 92 10.00 -5.12 -8.92
N ALA A 93 8.73 -5.04 -9.33
CA ALA A 93 7.75 -6.11 -9.13
C ALA A 93 7.37 -6.82 -10.43
N PHE A 94 7.00 -6.08 -11.48
CA PHE A 94 6.37 -6.67 -12.66
C PHE A 94 7.21 -7.75 -13.37
N PRO A 95 8.52 -7.58 -13.62
CA PRO A 95 9.31 -8.62 -14.28
C PRO A 95 9.27 -9.96 -13.54
N GLY A 96 9.37 -9.94 -12.21
CA GLY A 96 9.31 -11.15 -11.39
C GLY A 96 7.92 -11.79 -11.37
N VAL A 97 6.87 -10.98 -11.20
CA VAL A 97 5.48 -11.44 -11.20
C VAL A 97 5.12 -12.10 -12.53
N PHE A 98 5.43 -11.45 -13.65
CA PHE A 98 5.15 -12.01 -14.98
C PHE A 98 6.02 -13.22 -15.29
N ARG A 99 7.29 -13.22 -14.87
CA ARG A 99 8.15 -14.39 -15.05
C ARG A 99 7.56 -15.62 -14.37
N GLY A 100 7.22 -15.51 -13.08
CA GLY A 100 6.62 -16.62 -12.33
C GLY A 100 5.28 -17.08 -12.92
N ALA A 101 4.44 -16.14 -13.36
CA ALA A 101 3.16 -16.45 -13.98
C ALA A 101 3.32 -17.20 -15.32
N LEU A 102 4.28 -16.80 -16.15
CA LEU A 102 4.56 -17.46 -17.43
C LEU A 102 5.19 -18.84 -17.24
N ASP A 103 6.11 -18.99 -16.28
CA ASP A 103 6.77 -20.27 -15.99
C ASP A 103 5.76 -21.37 -15.62
N VAL A 104 4.68 -21.04 -14.91
CA VAL A 104 3.61 -21.98 -14.54
C VAL A 104 2.39 -21.94 -15.46
N ARG A 105 2.43 -21.12 -16.53
CA ARG A 105 1.31 -20.86 -17.44
C ARG A 105 0.02 -20.48 -16.70
N ALA A 106 0.13 -19.58 -15.72
CA ALA A 106 -0.99 -19.09 -14.95
C ALA A 106 -2.05 -18.47 -15.88
N ARG A 107 -3.32 -18.80 -15.67
CA ARG A 107 -4.44 -18.24 -16.47
C ARG A 107 -4.79 -16.81 -16.07
N GLU A 108 -4.46 -16.42 -14.84
CA GLU A 108 -4.77 -15.12 -14.26
C GLU A 108 -3.81 -14.83 -13.11
N ILE A 109 -3.45 -13.55 -12.92
CA ILE A 109 -2.82 -13.06 -11.70
C ILE A 109 -3.95 -12.79 -10.69
N MET A 110 -3.92 -13.47 -9.55
CA MET A 110 -4.95 -13.38 -8.52
C MET A 110 -4.38 -12.74 -7.27
N ASP A 111 -5.21 -11.99 -6.54
CA ASP A 111 -4.90 -11.66 -5.15
C ASP A 111 -4.97 -12.92 -4.27
N ILE A 112 -4.34 -12.85 -3.10
CA ILE A 112 -4.26 -13.96 -2.16
C ILE A 112 -5.65 -14.40 -1.67
N GLY A 113 -6.58 -13.48 -1.39
CA GLY A 113 -7.92 -13.83 -0.94
C GLY A 113 -8.74 -14.58 -2.01
N ARG A 114 -8.55 -14.25 -3.28
CA ARG A 114 -9.18 -14.93 -4.43
C ARG A 114 -8.55 -16.30 -4.66
N LEU A 115 -7.23 -16.42 -4.46
CA LEU A 115 -6.51 -17.70 -4.42
C LEU A 115 -7.05 -18.61 -3.30
N GLU A 116 -7.19 -18.10 -2.08
CA GLU A 116 -7.74 -18.84 -0.93
C GLU A 116 -9.16 -19.32 -1.20
N ASN A 117 -10.04 -18.44 -1.68
CA ASN A 117 -11.42 -18.80 -2.03
C ASN A 117 -11.49 -19.88 -3.11
N ARG A 118 -10.58 -19.87 -4.09
CA ARG A 118 -10.50 -20.90 -5.13
C ARG A 118 -9.97 -22.23 -4.58
N LEU A 119 -8.99 -22.18 -3.68
CA LEU A 119 -8.44 -23.36 -3.01
C LEU A 119 -9.45 -24.01 -2.06
N ILE A 120 -10.23 -23.22 -1.33
CA ILE A 120 -11.31 -23.71 -0.45
C ILE A 120 -12.43 -24.38 -1.28
N ARG A 121 -12.78 -23.80 -2.43
CA ARG A 121 -13.78 -24.38 -3.36
C ARG A 121 -13.27 -25.60 -4.13
N SER A 122 -11.94 -25.78 -4.24
CA SER A 122 -11.32 -26.97 -4.82
C SER A 122 -11.44 -28.16 -3.85
N ARG A 123 -12.33 -29.13 -4.15
CA ARG A 123 -12.49 -30.38 -3.39
C ARG A 123 -11.19 -31.19 -3.24
N ARG A 124 -10.20 -31.00 -4.13
CA ARG A 124 -8.88 -31.66 -4.06
C ARG A 124 -7.95 -31.00 -3.03
N SER A 125 -8.01 -29.68 -2.86
CA SER A 125 -7.08 -28.92 -2.02
C SER A 125 -7.51 -28.89 -0.54
N ALA A 126 -8.80 -28.99 -0.25
CA ALA A 126 -9.30 -29.13 1.14
C ALA A 126 -8.71 -30.35 1.88
N ARG A 127 -8.34 -31.43 1.16
CA ARG A 127 -7.61 -32.59 1.73
C ARG A 127 -6.14 -32.30 2.02
N LEU A 128 -5.49 -31.47 1.21
CA LEU A 128 -4.08 -31.10 1.37
C LEU A 128 -3.89 -30.08 2.49
N LEU A 129 -4.77 -29.09 2.61
CA LEU A 129 -4.72 -28.11 3.71
C LEU A 129 -4.99 -28.76 5.08
N LYS A 130 -5.97 -29.68 5.16
CA LYS A 130 -6.21 -30.47 6.39
C LYS A 130 -5.02 -31.36 6.79
N ARG A 131 -4.20 -31.80 5.81
CA ARG A 131 -3.00 -32.61 6.04
C ARG A 131 -1.76 -31.80 6.44
N SER A 132 -1.63 -30.54 6.02
CA SER A 132 -0.52 -29.68 6.46
C SER A 132 -0.78 -29.07 7.84
N LEU A 133 -2.02 -28.66 8.13
CA LEU A 133 -2.40 -28.10 9.44
C LEU A 133 -2.38 -29.14 10.59
N THR A 134 -2.43 -30.44 10.30
CA THR A 134 -2.24 -31.51 11.30
C THR A 134 -0.77 -31.86 11.56
N ARG A 135 0.18 -31.39 10.74
CA ARG A 135 1.63 -31.61 10.95
C ARG A 135 2.34 -30.47 11.69
N CYS A 136 1.74 -29.29 11.79
CA CYS A 136 2.24 -28.20 12.63
C CYS A 136 1.67 -28.31 14.07
N ARG A 137 1.88 -29.45 14.72
CA ARG A 137 1.89 -29.49 16.20
C ARG A 137 3.35 -29.44 16.63
N CYS A 138 3.64 -28.43 17.46
CA CYS A 138 4.89 -28.11 18.13
C CYS A 138 5.95 -29.22 18.16
N ARG A 139 7.13 -28.89 17.64
CA ARG A 139 8.37 -29.11 18.37
C ARG A 139 8.98 -27.75 18.66
#